data_AF-A0A9P5ZD35-F1
#
_entry.id   AF-A0A9P5ZD35-F1
#
_cell.length_a   1.000
_cell.length_b   1.000
_cell.length_c   1.000
_cell.angle_alpha   90.00
_cell.angle_beta   90.00
_cell.angle_gamma   90.00
#
_symmetry.space_group_name_H-M   'P 1'
#
loop_
_entity.id
_entity.type
_entity.pdbx_description
1 polymer ?
#
loop_
_entity_poly.entity_id
_entity_poly.type
_entity_poly.pdbx_seq_one_letter_code
_entity_poly.pdbx_strand_id
1 'polypeptide(L)'
;MLWRSAHRTIKTLPRLSAPTLYRHSYTFTRKMSDEAFPNSEQLFRSAFDQPNSPSELLKLIKEHPTYPAVVDLLVYYTCVAEENPTRAEALASILLQVRDAPDAPIINTDLTLMEVFSRKLADLHGRGLEVDDDTKTLGPSNTFLTGSLLSGLSFKYQLTSCSDQYGAILDALDVNPSSPTTEVLVTGACIQLLTAGSEIIQHSTSYFKSADEVATKLKAQKTAGAVKDANALKLLELANWHAETGFKKENDINNVWERLFPSQA
;
A
#
# COMPACT_ATOMS: atom_id res chain seq x y z
N MET A 1 63.39 2.01 8.03
CA MET A 1 61.96 1.68 8.17
C MET A 1 61.25 2.11 6.90
N LEU A 2 60.92 1.16 6.02
CA LEU A 2 60.25 1.38 4.74
C LEU A 2 58.80 0.89 4.87
N TRP A 3 57.84 1.81 4.82
CA TRP A 3 56.41 1.46 4.72
C TRP A 3 55.99 1.53 3.26
N ARG A 4 55.61 0.38 2.68
CA ARG A 4 55.04 0.29 1.33
C ARG A 4 53.52 0.42 1.42
N SER A 5 52.98 1.39 0.70
CA SER A 5 51.54 1.58 0.48
C SER A 5 51.02 0.52 -0.50
N ALA A 6 49.96 -0.20 -0.14
CA ALA A 6 49.29 -1.18 -0.98
C ALA A 6 47.98 -0.57 -1.53
N HIS A 7 47.97 -0.22 -2.81
CA HIS A 7 46.75 0.12 -3.53
C HIS A 7 45.96 -1.17 -3.82
N ARG A 8 44.77 -1.29 -3.21
CA ARG A 8 43.75 -2.27 -3.60
C ARG A 8 42.87 -1.65 -4.69
N THR A 9 42.97 -2.19 -5.89
CA THR A 9 42.06 -1.93 -7.00
C THR A 9 40.75 -2.70 -6.76
N ILE A 10 39.65 -1.97 -6.52
CA ILE A 10 38.31 -2.57 -6.42
C ILE A 10 37.82 -2.87 -7.85
N LYS A 11 37.69 -4.15 -8.19
CA LYS A 11 37.01 -4.59 -9.41
C LYS A 11 35.50 -4.40 -9.23
N THR A 12 34.90 -3.52 -10.00
CA THR A 12 33.44 -3.41 -10.16
C THR A 12 32.90 -4.67 -10.84
N LEU A 13 31.97 -5.34 -10.16
CA LEU A 13 31.24 -6.49 -10.72
C LEU A 13 30.15 -6.00 -11.70
N PRO A 14 29.85 -6.75 -12.77
CA PRO A 14 28.79 -6.40 -13.71
C PRO A 14 27.42 -6.49 -13.06
N ARG A 15 26.56 -5.49 -13.29
CA ARG A 15 25.13 -5.51 -12.96
C ARG A 15 24.48 -6.67 -13.72
N LEU A 16 24.00 -7.68 -12.98
CA LEU A 16 23.14 -8.73 -13.53
C LEU A 16 21.81 -8.07 -13.94
N SER A 17 21.51 -8.11 -15.23
CA SER A 17 20.20 -7.73 -15.78
C SER A 17 19.14 -8.70 -15.24
N ALA A 18 18.14 -8.15 -14.55
CA ALA A 18 17.02 -8.91 -14.04
C ALA A 18 16.26 -9.61 -15.18
N PRO A 19 15.78 -10.85 -14.96
CA PRO A 19 15.03 -11.58 -15.97
C PRO A 19 13.70 -10.87 -16.26
N THR A 20 13.42 -10.71 -17.54
CA THR A 20 12.16 -10.19 -18.08
C THR A 20 11.04 -11.19 -17.73
N LEU A 21 10.34 -10.96 -16.62
CA LEU A 21 9.13 -11.71 -16.27
C LEU A 21 8.00 -11.32 -17.22
N TYR A 22 7.31 -12.33 -17.73
CA TYR A 22 6.16 -12.24 -18.64
C TYR A 22 5.05 -11.38 -18.00
N ARG A 23 4.84 -10.19 -18.56
CA ARG A 23 3.85 -9.18 -18.15
C ARG A 23 2.45 -9.67 -18.55
N HIS A 24 1.66 -10.15 -17.60
CA HIS A 24 0.22 -10.31 -17.81
C HIS A 24 -0.45 -9.01 -17.36
N SER A 25 -1.12 -8.33 -18.30
CA SER A 25 -2.08 -7.28 -17.97
C SER A 25 -3.25 -7.92 -17.21
N TYR A 26 -3.18 -7.93 -15.89
CA TYR A 26 -4.27 -8.36 -15.04
C TYR A 26 -5.27 -7.20 -14.94
N THR A 27 -6.11 -7.02 -15.96
CA THR A 27 -7.50 -6.71 -15.60
C THR A 27 -7.90 -7.84 -14.66
N PHE A 28 -8.40 -7.52 -13.46
CA PHE A 28 -8.95 -8.50 -12.52
C PHE A 28 -10.25 -9.10 -13.10
N THR A 29 -10.23 -9.61 -14.33
CA THR A 29 -11.09 -10.67 -14.80
C THR A 29 -10.64 -11.93 -14.08
N ARG A 30 -10.95 -11.98 -12.77
CA ARG A 30 -11.05 -13.23 -12.03
C ARG A 30 -11.94 -14.12 -12.90
N LYS A 31 -11.35 -15.11 -13.59
CA LYS A 31 -12.09 -16.35 -13.81
C LYS A 31 -12.56 -16.71 -12.41
N MET A 32 -13.84 -16.49 -12.13
CA MET A 32 -14.42 -16.66 -10.79
C MET A 32 -13.81 -17.91 -10.20
N SER A 33 -12.91 -17.71 -9.22
CA SER A 33 -12.46 -18.86 -8.45
C SER A 33 -13.72 -19.37 -7.76
N ASP A 34 -13.81 -20.68 -7.58
CA ASP A 34 -14.86 -21.28 -6.77
C ASP A 34 -15.06 -20.43 -5.50
N GLU A 35 -16.28 -19.94 -5.30
CA GLU A 35 -16.62 -19.15 -4.10
C GLU A 35 -16.20 -19.96 -2.87
N ALA A 36 -15.68 -19.30 -1.84
CA ALA A 36 -15.28 -20.01 -0.62
C ALA A 36 -16.46 -20.78 0.01
N PHE A 37 -17.66 -20.24 -0.14
CA PHE A 37 -18.95 -20.83 0.21
C PHE A 37 -20.05 -20.13 -0.60
N PRO A 38 -21.26 -20.72 -0.73
CA PRO A 38 -22.31 -20.17 -1.59
C PRO A 38 -22.63 -18.70 -1.29
N ASN A 39 -22.50 -17.84 -2.31
CA ASN A 39 -22.74 -16.39 -2.25
C ASN A 39 -21.77 -15.62 -1.35
N SER A 40 -20.54 -16.11 -1.14
CA SER A 40 -19.55 -15.43 -0.28
C SER A 40 -19.34 -13.96 -0.67
N GLU A 41 -19.30 -13.65 -1.97
CA GLU A 41 -19.20 -12.28 -2.48
C GLU A 41 -20.30 -11.37 -1.97
N GLN A 42 -21.55 -11.75 -2.26
CA GLN A 42 -22.71 -10.94 -1.93
C GLN A 42 -22.82 -10.75 -0.40
N LEU A 43 -22.51 -11.79 0.36
CA LEU A 43 -22.57 -11.76 1.82
C LEU A 43 -21.51 -10.83 2.42
N PHE A 44 -20.26 -10.90 1.96
CA PHE A 44 -19.20 -10.00 2.44
C PHE A 44 -19.46 -8.55 2.05
N ARG A 45 -19.84 -8.29 0.78
CA ARG A 45 -20.21 -6.94 0.33
C ARG A 45 -21.35 -6.36 1.17
N SER A 46 -22.42 -7.14 1.37
CA SER A 46 -23.56 -6.72 2.20
C SER A 46 -23.16 -6.45 3.63
N ALA A 47 -22.27 -7.25 4.22
CA ALA A 47 -21.80 -7.07 5.59
C ALA A 47 -20.97 -5.79 5.76
N PHE A 48 -20.14 -5.40 4.78
CA PHE A 48 -19.39 -4.13 4.81
C PHE A 48 -20.28 -2.88 4.80
N ASP A 49 -21.50 -2.99 4.30
CA ASP A 49 -22.45 -1.87 4.23
C ASP A 49 -23.36 -1.76 5.48
N GLN A 50 -23.28 -2.72 6.42
CA GLN A 50 -24.09 -2.68 7.63
C GLN A 50 -23.47 -1.77 8.72
N PRO A 51 -24.27 -1.11 9.57
CA PRO A 51 -23.75 -0.30 10.68
C PRO A 51 -22.89 -1.08 11.70
N ASN A 52 -23.11 -2.38 11.84
CA ASN A 52 -22.38 -3.29 12.72
C ASN A 52 -21.43 -4.21 11.94
N SER A 53 -20.81 -3.71 10.86
CA SER A 53 -20.00 -4.51 9.92
C SER A 53 -19.01 -5.47 10.59
N PRO A 54 -18.22 -5.06 11.62
CA PRO A 54 -17.26 -5.97 12.25
C PRO A 54 -17.91 -7.25 12.81
N SER A 55 -19.08 -7.14 13.44
CA SER A 55 -19.78 -8.29 14.02
C SER A 55 -20.34 -9.23 12.95
N GLU A 56 -20.89 -8.69 11.87
CA GLU A 56 -21.45 -9.50 10.77
C GLU A 56 -20.35 -10.22 9.98
N LEU A 57 -19.25 -9.53 9.68
CA LEU A 57 -18.10 -10.15 9.01
C LEU A 57 -17.50 -11.25 9.87
N LEU A 58 -17.33 -11.01 11.17
CA LEU A 58 -16.84 -12.01 12.10
C LEU A 58 -17.77 -13.22 12.21
N LYS A 59 -19.09 -13.00 12.18
CA LYS A 59 -20.09 -14.09 12.16
C LYS A 59 -19.92 -14.96 10.91
N LEU A 60 -19.80 -14.36 9.72
CA LEU A 60 -19.57 -15.10 8.47
C LEU A 60 -18.29 -15.95 8.52
N ILE A 61 -17.20 -15.39 9.07
CA ILE A 61 -15.94 -16.13 9.21
C ILE A 61 -16.05 -17.26 10.26
N LYS A 62 -16.85 -17.09 11.33
CA LYS A 62 -17.11 -18.17 12.31
C LYS A 62 -17.95 -19.31 11.73
N GLU A 63 -18.91 -18.98 10.85
CA GLU A 63 -19.72 -19.97 10.14
C GLU A 63 -18.89 -20.74 9.11
N HIS A 64 -17.86 -20.10 8.55
CA HIS A 64 -16.96 -20.68 7.55
C HIS A 64 -15.47 -20.39 7.86
N PRO A 65 -14.87 -21.00 8.91
CA PRO A 65 -13.52 -20.67 9.40
C PRO A 65 -12.42 -21.32 8.54
N THR A 66 -12.47 -21.05 7.24
CA THR A 66 -11.61 -21.63 6.22
C THR A 66 -10.71 -20.57 5.62
N TYR A 67 -9.52 -20.97 5.18
CA TYR A 67 -8.61 -20.06 4.49
C TYR A 67 -9.27 -19.38 3.25
N PRO A 68 -9.98 -20.10 2.36
CA PRO A 68 -10.71 -19.48 1.25
C PRO A 68 -11.69 -18.39 1.69
N ALA A 69 -12.45 -18.58 2.78
CA ALA A 69 -13.43 -17.59 3.24
C ALA A 69 -12.75 -16.28 3.67
N VAL A 70 -11.63 -16.38 4.36
CA VAL A 70 -10.84 -15.19 4.75
C VAL A 70 -10.18 -14.54 3.54
N VAL A 71 -9.69 -15.32 2.57
CA VAL A 71 -9.16 -14.77 1.32
C VAL A 71 -10.23 -14.00 0.55
N ASP A 72 -11.44 -14.56 0.45
CA ASP A 72 -12.59 -13.90 -0.19
C ASP A 72 -12.91 -12.58 0.52
N LEU A 73 -13.01 -12.57 1.86
CA LEU A 73 -13.18 -11.34 2.64
C LEU A 73 -12.17 -10.25 2.25
N LEU A 74 -10.88 -10.59 2.19
CA LEU A 74 -9.81 -9.64 1.91
C LEU A 74 -9.83 -9.16 0.45
N VAL A 75 -10.18 -10.04 -0.49
CA VAL A 75 -10.39 -9.65 -1.89
C VAL A 75 -11.55 -8.66 -2.01
N TYR A 76 -12.68 -8.93 -1.36
CA TYR A 76 -13.83 -8.02 -1.45
C TYR A 76 -13.59 -6.70 -0.72
N TYR A 77 -12.83 -6.71 0.38
CA TYR A 77 -12.33 -5.48 0.99
C TYR A 77 -11.57 -4.62 -0.04
N THR A 78 -10.63 -5.21 -0.77
CA THR A 78 -9.85 -4.50 -1.80
C THR A 78 -10.76 -3.99 -2.91
N CYS A 79 -11.67 -4.81 -3.43
CA CYS A 79 -12.61 -4.39 -4.49
C CYS A 79 -13.52 -3.23 -4.05
N VAL A 80 -14.10 -3.29 -2.84
CA VAL A 80 -14.99 -2.23 -2.35
C VAL A 80 -14.19 -0.93 -2.11
N ALA A 81 -12.95 -1.03 -1.65
CA ALA A 81 -12.06 0.13 -1.53
C ALA A 81 -11.62 0.70 -2.90
N GLU A 82 -11.45 -0.14 -3.92
CA GLU A 82 -11.18 0.30 -5.29
C GLU A 82 -12.38 1.01 -5.93
N GLU A 83 -13.60 0.49 -5.71
CA GLU A 83 -14.84 1.08 -6.16
C GLU A 83 -15.13 2.42 -5.47
N ASN A 84 -14.76 2.56 -4.19
CA ASN A 84 -14.92 3.80 -3.43
C ASN A 84 -13.73 4.05 -2.46
N PRO A 85 -12.64 4.66 -2.94
CA PRO A 85 -11.44 4.88 -2.14
C PRO A 85 -11.65 5.76 -0.90
N THR A 86 -12.66 6.63 -0.88
CA THR A 86 -12.99 7.45 0.30
C THR A 86 -13.42 6.61 1.51
N ARG A 87 -13.96 5.40 1.27
CA ARG A 87 -14.34 4.44 2.33
C ARG A 87 -13.18 3.57 2.81
N ALA A 88 -12.04 3.58 2.13
CA ALA A 88 -10.96 2.61 2.37
C ALA A 88 -10.47 2.62 3.83
N GLU A 89 -10.38 3.79 4.46
CA GLU A 89 -9.96 3.91 5.85
C GLU A 89 -10.94 3.26 6.84
N ALA A 90 -12.24 3.52 6.67
CA ALA A 90 -13.27 2.90 7.49
C ALA A 90 -13.27 1.38 7.32
N LEU A 91 -13.10 0.90 6.09
CA LEU A 91 -13.02 -0.53 5.78
C LEU A 91 -11.78 -1.19 6.41
N ALA A 92 -10.61 -0.53 6.36
CA ALA A 92 -9.39 -1.02 7.00
C ALA A 92 -9.54 -1.10 8.53
N SER A 93 -10.20 -0.10 9.14
CA SER A 93 -10.53 -0.12 10.56
C SER A 93 -11.50 -1.24 10.94
N ILE A 94 -12.48 -1.55 10.07
CA ILE A 94 -13.38 -2.71 10.25
C ILE A 94 -12.58 -4.02 10.21
N LEU A 95 -11.67 -4.18 9.24
CA LEU A 95 -10.81 -5.36 9.17
C LEU A 95 -9.95 -5.53 10.42
N LEU A 96 -9.38 -4.45 10.94
CA LEU A 96 -8.63 -4.47 12.19
C LEU A 96 -9.49 -5.02 13.36
N GLN A 97 -10.73 -4.54 13.48
CA GLN A 97 -11.65 -5.00 14.53
C GLN A 97 -12.05 -6.47 14.38
N VAL A 98 -12.24 -6.96 13.15
CA VAL A 98 -12.52 -8.38 12.88
C VAL A 98 -11.32 -9.25 13.26
N ARG A 99 -10.10 -8.83 12.89
CA ARG A 99 -8.86 -9.55 13.18
C ARG A 99 -8.59 -9.65 14.67
N ASP A 100 -8.79 -8.55 15.40
CA ASP A 100 -8.46 -8.41 16.82
C ASP A 100 -9.62 -8.75 17.75
N ALA A 101 -10.74 -9.25 17.21
CA ALA A 101 -11.87 -9.69 18.01
C ALA A 101 -11.44 -10.80 18.99
N PRO A 102 -11.84 -10.73 20.28
CA PRO A 102 -11.40 -11.67 21.30
C PRO A 102 -11.87 -13.11 21.03
N ASP A 103 -12.91 -13.28 20.23
CA ASP A 103 -13.47 -14.55 19.81
C ASP A 103 -13.27 -14.83 18.31
N ALA A 104 -12.23 -14.23 17.71
CA ALA A 104 -11.77 -14.57 16.36
C ALA A 104 -11.46 -16.07 16.23
N PRO A 105 -11.98 -16.76 15.20
CA PRO A 105 -11.76 -18.20 15.04
C PRO A 105 -10.34 -18.51 14.55
N ILE A 106 -9.88 -19.72 14.89
CA ILE A 106 -8.70 -20.32 14.24
C ILE A 106 -9.11 -20.85 12.86
N ILE A 107 -8.31 -20.53 11.86
CA ILE A 107 -8.53 -20.86 10.46
C ILE A 107 -7.75 -22.12 10.10
N ASN A 108 -8.39 -23.07 9.40
CA ASN A 108 -7.76 -24.31 8.95
C ASN A 108 -6.94 -25.04 10.04
N THR A 109 -7.44 -25.06 11.28
CA THR A 109 -6.90 -25.73 12.48
C THR A 109 -5.69 -25.10 13.17
N ASP A 110 -4.90 -24.24 12.51
CA ASP A 110 -3.66 -23.70 13.10
C ASP A 110 -3.31 -22.25 12.75
N LEU A 111 -4.03 -21.61 11.81
CA LEU A 111 -3.74 -20.23 11.40
C LEU A 111 -4.64 -19.24 12.13
N THR A 112 -4.06 -18.16 12.65
CA THR A 112 -4.81 -17.01 13.15
C THR A 112 -5.29 -16.11 12.00
N LEU A 113 -6.33 -15.31 12.24
CA LEU A 113 -6.73 -14.26 11.28
C LEU A 113 -5.58 -13.30 10.96
N MET A 114 -4.77 -12.96 11.97
CA MET A 114 -3.61 -12.10 11.80
C MET A 114 -2.61 -12.66 10.77
N GLU A 115 -2.29 -13.95 10.84
CA GLU A 115 -1.37 -14.59 9.88
C GLU A 115 -1.95 -14.63 8.46
N VAL A 116 -3.24 -14.92 8.34
CA VAL A 116 -3.91 -14.95 7.02
C VAL A 116 -3.99 -13.54 6.42
N PHE A 117 -4.39 -12.54 7.22
CA PHE A 117 -4.47 -11.13 6.80
C PHE A 117 -3.10 -10.64 6.36
N SER A 118 -2.07 -10.80 7.20
CA SER A 118 -0.72 -10.34 6.93
C SER A 118 -0.20 -10.91 5.61
N ARG A 119 -0.27 -12.24 5.43
CA ARG A 119 0.20 -12.90 4.21
C ARG A 119 -0.58 -12.45 2.98
N LYS A 120 -1.91 -12.39 3.08
CA LYS A 120 -2.73 -12.20 1.88
C LYS A 120 -2.87 -10.75 1.46
N LEU A 121 -2.95 -9.83 2.41
CA LEU A 121 -2.89 -8.39 2.11
C LEU A 121 -1.52 -7.99 1.59
N ALA A 122 -0.42 -8.63 2.01
CA ALA A 122 0.90 -8.37 1.42
C ALA A 122 0.93 -8.67 -0.08
N ASP A 123 0.35 -9.81 -0.49
CA ASP A 123 0.23 -10.20 -1.90
C ASP A 123 -0.73 -9.27 -2.67
N LEU A 124 -1.91 -8.98 -2.12
CA LEU A 124 -2.90 -8.11 -2.78
C LEU A 124 -2.40 -6.68 -2.95
N HIS A 125 -1.88 -6.07 -1.88
CA HIS A 125 -1.41 -4.69 -1.91
C HIS A 125 -0.06 -4.54 -2.63
N GLY A 126 0.81 -5.55 -2.59
CA GLY A 126 2.03 -5.58 -3.40
C GLY A 126 1.73 -5.54 -4.90
N ARG A 127 0.76 -6.36 -5.36
CA ARG A 127 0.31 -6.34 -6.77
C ARG A 127 -0.33 -5.02 -7.18
N GLY A 128 -1.08 -4.38 -6.28
CA GLY A 128 -1.66 -3.06 -6.52
C GLY A 128 -0.62 -1.95 -6.71
N LEU A 129 0.67 -2.23 -6.46
CA LEU A 129 1.79 -1.31 -6.64
C LEU A 129 2.64 -1.65 -7.88
N GLU A 130 2.21 -2.59 -8.71
CA GLU A 130 2.88 -2.87 -9.98
C GLU A 130 2.66 -1.74 -10.99
N VAL A 131 3.72 -1.34 -11.69
CA VAL A 131 3.66 -0.28 -12.71
C VAL A 131 3.27 -0.87 -14.06
N ASP A 132 2.11 -0.49 -14.55
CA ASP A 132 1.56 -0.89 -15.85
C ASP A 132 1.38 0.30 -16.81
N ASP A 133 0.66 0.08 -17.92
CA ASP A 133 0.41 1.14 -18.89
C ASP A 133 -0.63 2.16 -18.42
N ASP A 134 -1.54 1.78 -17.52
CA ASP A 134 -2.58 2.64 -16.94
C ASP A 134 -2.01 3.56 -15.85
N THR A 135 -0.86 3.17 -15.27
CA THR A 135 -0.10 3.94 -14.27
C THR A 135 0.40 5.29 -14.80
N LYS A 136 0.31 5.58 -16.10
CA LYS A 136 0.81 6.84 -16.70
C LYS A 136 -0.08 8.05 -16.45
N THR A 137 -1.35 7.84 -16.13
CA THR A 137 -2.32 8.94 -16.01
C THR A 137 -2.73 9.15 -14.56
N LEU A 138 -2.48 10.35 -14.02
CA LEU A 138 -2.99 10.73 -12.71
C LEU A 138 -4.51 10.89 -12.78
N GLY A 139 -5.24 10.13 -11.97
CA GLY A 139 -6.69 10.20 -11.93
C GLY A 139 -7.29 9.23 -10.91
N PRO A 140 -8.57 9.40 -10.57
CA PRO A 140 -9.23 8.61 -9.54
C PRO A 140 -9.45 7.14 -9.93
N SER A 141 -9.42 6.81 -11.23
CA SER A 141 -9.49 5.43 -11.71
C SER A 141 -8.11 4.75 -11.76
N ASN A 142 -7.05 5.43 -11.31
CA ASN A 142 -5.70 4.87 -11.35
C ASN A 142 -5.53 3.86 -10.20
N THR A 143 -5.43 2.58 -10.57
CA THR A 143 -5.30 1.46 -9.63
C THR A 143 -4.04 1.54 -8.78
N PHE A 144 -2.92 2.05 -9.31
CA PHE A 144 -1.68 2.25 -8.54
C PHE A 144 -1.88 3.24 -7.39
N LEU A 145 -2.66 4.32 -7.59
CA LEU A 145 -2.95 5.28 -6.52
C LEU A 145 -3.83 4.65 -5.44
N THR A 146 -4.82 3.84 -5.81
CA THR A 146 -5.65 3.12 -4.83
C THR A 146 -4.83 2.04 -4.10
N GLY A 147 -3.95 1.32 -4.81
CA GLY A 147 -2.99 0.39 -4.21
C GLY A 147 -2.06 1.11 -3.22
N SER A 148 -1.62 2.32 -3.55
CA SER A 148 -0.85 3.18 -2.64
C SER A 148 -1.64 3.56 -1.37
N LEU A 149 -2.93 3.89 -1.51
CA LEU A 149 -3.81 4.15 -0.37
C LEU A 149 -3.97 2.91 0.52
N LEU A 150 -4.28 1.76 -0.07
CA LEU A 150 -4.44 0.48 0.64
C LEU A 150 -3.15 0.03 1.34
N SER A 151 -2.01 0.26 0.69
CA SER A 151 -0.69 0.04 1.27
C SER A 151 -0.46 0.91 2.49
N GLY A 152 -0.71 2.22 2.38
CA GLY A 152 -0.61 3.17 3.50
C GLY A 152 -1.52 2.78 4.67
N LEU A 153 -2.78 2.43 4.40
CA LEU A 153 -3.72 1.97 5.41
C LEU A 153 -3.29 0.67 6.09
N SER A 154 -2.62 -0.23 5.36
CA SER A 154 -2.09 -1.46 5.93
C SER A 154 -0.99 -1.20 6.95
N PHE A 155 -0.11 -0.23 6.69
CA PHE A 155 0.85 0.22 7.68
C PHE A 155 0.13 0.86 8.87
N LYS A 156 -0.79 1.80 8.63
CA LYS A 156 -1.52 2.55 9.67
C LYS A 156 -2.23 1.65 10.67
N TYR A 157 -2.94 0.64 10.17
CA TYR A 157 -3.71 -0.31 10.99
C TYR A 157 -2.95 -1.61 11.27
N GLN A 158 -1.66 -1.67 10.93
CA GLN A 158 -0.80 -2.85 11.10
C GLN A 158 -1.43 -4.13 10.53
N LEU A 159 -2.18 -4.02 9.42
CA LEU A 159 -2.83 -5.16 8.77
C LEU A 159 -1.81 -6.04 8.05
N THR A 160 -0.81 -5.41 7.44
CA THR A 160 0.35 -6.07 6.85
C THR A 160 1.48 -5.05 6.62
N SER A 161 2.69 -5.58 6.43
CA SER A 161 3.82 -4.85 5.86
C SER A 161 4.69 -5.82 5.07
N CYS A 162 5.11 -5.45 3.86
CA CYS A 162 5.99 -6.28 3.04
C CYS A 162 7.03 -5.44 2.28
N SER A 163 8.04 -6.13 1.72
CA SER A 163 9.13 -5.50 0.97
C SER A 163 8.66 -4.66 -0.20
N ASP A 164 7.60 -5.09 -0.88
CA ASP A 164 7.14 -4.47 -2.12
C ASP A 164 6.50 -3.11 -1.82
N GLN A 165 5.82 -2.98 -0.67
CA GLN A 165 5.27 -1.71 -0.20
C GLN A 165 6.36 -0.69 0.10
N TYR A 166 7.41 -1.09 0.83
CA TYR A 166 8.55 -0.19 1.08
C TYR A 166 9.32 0.12 -0.20
N GLY A 167 9.52 -0.88 -1.07
CA GLY A 167 10.19 -0.75 -2.36
C GLY A 167 9.48 0.25 -3.27
N ALA A 168 8.15 0.20 -3.35
CA ALA A 168 7.36 1.13 -4.15
C ALA A 168 7.56 2.59 -3.71
N ILE A 169 7.63 2.86 -2.40
CA ILE A 169 7.91 4.21 -1.89
C ILE A 169 9.34 4.62 -2.30
N LEU A 170 10.33 3.76 -2.10
CA LEU A 170 11.72 4.08 -2.42
C LEU A 170 11.92 4.33 -3.92
N ASP A 171 11.40 3.44 -4.77
CA ASP A 171 11.49 3.54 -6.22
C ASP A 171 10.80 4.80 -6.74
N ALA A 172 9.64 5.16 -6.18
CA ALA A 172 8.94 6.39 -6.50
C ALA A 172 9.71 7.65 -6.09
N LEU A 173 10.43 7.63 -4.97
CA LEU A 173 11.24 8.77 -4.53
C LEU A 173 12.54 8.92 -5.34
N ASP A 174 13.06 7.83 -5.91
CA ASP A 174 14.28 7.81 -6.73
C ASP A 174 14.02 7.80 -8.25
N VAL A 175 12.76 7.84 -8.68
CA VAL A 175 12.40 7.81 -10.09
C VAL A 175 12.94 9.03 -10.86
N ASN A 176 13.32 8.82 -12.12
CA ASN A 176 13.74 9.90 -13.01
C ASN A 176 12.57 10.87 -13.26
N PRO A 177 12.70 12.18 -12.95
CA PRO A 177 11.63 13.17 -13.07
C PRO A 177 11.05 13.34 -14.48
N SER A 178 11.76 12.87 -15.51
CA SER A 178 11.32 12.91 -16.91
C SER A 178 10.49 11.69 -17.35
N SER A 179 10.36 10.66 -16.50
CA SER A 179 9.55 9.47 -16.86
C SER A 179 8.06 9.82 -16.93
N PRO A 180 7.29 9.27 -17.89
CA PRO A 180 5.86 9.52 -18.01
C PRO A 180 5.05 9.02 -16.81
N THR A 181 5.57 8.09 -16.01
CA THR A 181 4.89 7.58 -14.80
C THR A 181 5.25 8.34 -13.53
N THR A 182 6.25 9.23 -13.58
CA THR A 182 6.83 9.84 -12.38
C THR A 182 5.79 10.51 -11.49
N GLU A 183 4.92 11.31 -12.09
CA GLU A 183 3.93 12.07 -11.34
C GLU A 183 3.01 11.16 -10.51
N VAL A 184 2.55 10.06 -11.11
CA VAL A 184 1.72 9.06 -10.43
C VAL A 184 2.52 8.34 -9.33
N LEU A 185 3.75 7.94 -9.61
CA LEU A 185 4.60 7.23 -8.64
C LEU A 185 4.90 8.10 -7.41
N VAL A 186 5.38 9.33 -7.63
CA VAL A 186 5.66 10.28 -6.55
C VAL A 186 4.39 10.59 -5.76
N THR A 187 3.26 10.74 -6.44
CA THR A 187 1.96 10.95 -5.77
C THR A 187 1.56 9.75 -4.92
N GLY A 188 1.72 8.52 -5.42
CA GLY A 188 1.46 7.29 -4.66
C GLY A 188 2.36 7.14 -3.43
N ALA A 189 3.64 7.50 -3.53
CA ALA A 189 4.53 7.56 -2.36
C ALA A 189 4.05 8.61 -1.34
N CYS A 190 3.61 9.79 -1.79
CA CYS A 190 3.04 10.79 -0.91
C CYS A 190 1.76 10.29 -0.21
N ILE A 191 0.89 9.54 -0.92
CA ILE A 191 -0.29 8.90 -0.31
C ILE A 191 0.12 7.96 0.83
N GLN A 192 1.06 7.05 0.59
CA GLN A 192 1.54 6.11 1.61
C GLN A 192 2.15 6.83 2.83
N LEU A 193 3.05 7.79 2.57
CA LEU A 193 3.76 8.55 3.61
C LEU A 193 2.84 9.47 4.41
N LEU A 194 1.82 10.07 3.81
CA LEU A 194 0.85 10.90 4.52
C LEU A 194 -0.17 10.07 5.31
N THR A 195 -0.43 8.83 4.89
CA THR A 195 -1.37 7.94 5.57
C THR A 195 -0.76 7.29 6.81
N ALA A 196 0.53 6.90 6.75
CA ALA A 196 1.18 6.09 7.79
C ALA A 196 2.67 6.39 7.93
N GLY A 197 3.09 7.64 7.72
CA GLY A 197 4.50 7.99 7.67
C GLY A 197 5.26 7.63 8.95
N SER A 198 4.61 7.77 10.11
CA SER A 198 5.24 7.44 11.39
C SER A 198 5.58 5.95 11.50
N GLU A 199 4.62 5.10 11.14
CA GLU A 199 4.77 3.64 11.18
C GLU A 199 5.79 3.18 10.12
N ILE A 200 5.72 3.75 8.91
CA ILE A 200 6.67 3.44 7.83
C ILE A 200 8.10 3.72 8.28
N ILE A 201 8.41 4.94 8.74
CA ILE A 201 9.79 5.32 9.12
C ILE A 201 10.30 4.50 10.31
N GLN A 202 9.44 4.20 11.28
CA GLN A 202 9.82 3.41 12.45
C GLN A 202 10.24 1.98 12.06
N HIS A 203 9.62 1.39 11.04
CA HIS A 203 9.81 -0.01 10.66
C HIS A 203 10.65 -0.22 9.38
N SER A 204 11.01 0.85 8.66
CA SER A 204 11.68 0.80 7.36
C SER A 204 13.21 0.82 7.40
N THR A 205 13.89 0.44 8.49
CA THR A 205 15.34 0.67 8.65
C THR A 205 16.24 0.08 7.54
N SER A 206 15.73 -0.89 6.77
CA SER A 206 16.41 -1.45 5.59
C SER A 206 16.17 -0.70 4.28
N TYR A 207 15.20 0.21 4.24
CA TYR A 207 14.74 0.95 3.05
C TYR A 207 14.98 2.46 3.16
N PHE A 208 14.67 3.04 4.33
CA PHE A 208 14.93 4.44 4.64
C PHE A 208 15.76 4.51 5.91
N LYS A 209 16.83 5.31 5.89
CA LYS A 209 17.67 5.52 7.08
C LYS A 209 17.01 6.47 8.08
N SER A 210 16.24 7.43 7.60
CA SER A 210 15.58 8.45 8.42
C SER A 210 14.48 9.20 7.66
N ALA A 211 13.66 9.95 8.40
CA ALA A 211 12.72 10.92 7.82
C ALA A 211 13.44 12.02 7.01
N ASP A 212 14.65 12.44 7.43
CA ASP A 212 15.45 13.44 6.71
C ASP A 212 15.86 12.97 5.29
N GLU A 213 16.14 11.67 5.14
CA GLU A 213 16.41 11.09 3.83
C GLU A 213 15.18 11.21 2.92
N VAL A 214 14.00 10.88 3.45
CA VAL A 214 12.73 11.02 2.72
C VAL A 214 12.45 12.49 2.37
N ALA A 215 12.64 13.43 3.31
CA ALA A 215 12.50 14.87 3.05
C ALA A 215 13.42 15.34 1.92
N THR A 216 14.68 14.89 1.92
CA THR A 216 15.65 15.24 0.87
C THR A 216 15.18 14.76 -0.51
N LYS A 217 14.69 13.52 -0.62
CA LYS A 217 14.19 12.97 -1.88
C LYS A 217 12.90 13.66 -2.35
N LEU A 218 11.95 13.94 -1.45
CA LEU A 218 10.73 14.68 -1.77
C LEU A 218 11.04 16.09 -2.31
N LYS A 219 11.98 16.81 -1.68
CA LYS A 219 12.47 18.11 -2.18
C LYS A 219 13.09 18.04 -3.56
N ALA A 220 13.86 16.98 -3.83
CA ALA A 220 14.48 16.77 -5.13
C ALA A 220 13.41 16.59 -6.22
N GLN A 221 12.39 15.76 -5.96
CA GLN A 221 11.26 15.57 -6.88
C GLN A 221 10.49 16.88 -7.11
N LYS A 222 10.23 17.64 -6.04
CA LYS A 222 9.59 18.97 -6.15
C LYS A 222 10.41 19.93 -7.02
N THR A 223 11.71 20.04 -6.75
CA THR A 223 12.62 20.94 -7.47
C THR A 223 12.74 20.58 -8.93
N ALA A 224 12.69 19.29 -9.26
CA ALA A 224 12.71 18.79 -10.63
C ALA A 224 11.40 19.01 -11.39
N GLY A 225 10.33 19.48 -10.75
CA GLY A 225 9.02 19.63 -11.37
C GLY A 225 8.37 18.28 -11.73
N ALA A 226 8.66 17.25 -10.93
CA ALA A 226 8.22 15.87 -11.16
C ALA A 226 6.69 15.71 -11.04
N VAL A 227 6.03 16.58 -10.28
CA VAL A 227 4.58 16.63 -10.06
C VAL A 227 4.04 17.96 -10.56
N LYS A 228 2.99 17.92 -11.38
CA LYS A 228 2.45 19.09 -12.11
C LYS A 228 1.01 19.39 -11.70
N ASP A 229 0.23 18.37 -11.38
CA ASP A 229 -1.13 18.50 -10.85
C ASP A 229 -1.11 19.29 -9.54
N ALA A 230 -2.04 20.24 -9.43
CA ALA A 230 -2.05 21.19 -8.33
C ALA A 230 -2.37 20.54 -6.97
N ASN A 231 -3.20 19.49 -6.93
CA ASN A 231 -3.53 18.81 -5.69
C ASN A 231 -2.43 17.82 -5.31
N ALA A 232 -1.88 17.08 -6.29
CA ALA A 232 -0.72 16.22 -6.06
C ALA A 232 0.49 17.03 -5.57
N LEU A 233 0.72 18.23 -6.10
CA LEU A 233 1.78 19.11 -5.63
C LEU A 233 1.58 19.55 -4.17
N LYS A 234 0.34 19.86 -3.76
CA LYS A 234 0.02 20.14 -2.35
C LYS A 234 0.30 18.93 -1.45
N LEU A 235 -0.01 17.72 -1.92
CA LEU A 235 0.33 16.50 -1.18
C LEU A 235 1.85 16.33 -1.04
N LEU A 236 2.62 16.56 -2.11
CA LEU A 236 4.08 16.51 -2.08
C LEU A 236 4.66 17.52 -1.07
N GLU A 237 4.14 18.74 -1.06
CA GLU A 237 4.56 19.77 -0.10
C GLU A 237 4.26 19.38 1.34
N LEU A 238 3.06 18.82 1.58
CA LEU A 238 2.64 18.36 2.90
C LEU A 238 3.47 17.16 3.37
N ALA A 239 3.73 16.20 2.49
CA ALA A 239 4.57 15.04 2.77
C ALA A 239 6.00 15.47 3.11
N ASN A 240 6.54 16.45 2.39
CA ASN A 240 7.85 17.03 2.71
C ASN A 240 7.85 17.68 4.10
N TRP A 241 6.82 18.44 4.44
CA TRP A 241 6.71 19.06 5.77
C TRP A 241 6.58 18.01 6.89
N HIS A 242 5.84 16.92 6.68
CA HIS A 242 5.81 15.80 7.65
C HIS A 242 7.18 15.16 7.78
N ALA A 243 7.90 14.94 6.68
CA ALA A 243 9.25 14.38 6.70
C ALA A 243 10.23 15.27 7.48
N GLU A 244 10.22 16.59 7.24
CA GLU A 244 11.05 17.57 7.97
C GLU A 244 10.77 17.62 9.48
N THR A 245 9.56 17.24 9.88
CA THR A 245 9.14 17.19 11.29
C THR A 245 9.25 15.79 11.90
N GLY A 246 9.78 14.82 11.16
CA GLY A 246 10.05 13.46 11.60
C GLY A 246 8.88 12.48 11.49
N PHE A 247 7.87 12.78 10.66
CA PHE A 247 6.64 11.99 10.50
C PHE A 247 6.01 11.59 11.85
N LYS A 248 5.58 12.60 12.62
CA LYS A 248 4.90 12.33 13.89
C LYS A 248 3.53 11.71 13.66
N LYS A 249 3.11 10.80 14.53
CA LYS A 249 1.83 10.07 14.40
C LYS A 249 0.61 10.99 14.37
N GLU A 250 0.65 12.10 15.12
CA GLU A 250 -0.43 13.10 15.10
C GLU A 250 -0.59 13.83 13.77
N ASN A 251 0.39 13.71 12.86
CA ASN A 251 0.34 14.30 11.54
C ASN A 251 -0.25 13.33 10.49
N ASP A 252 -0.45 12.05 10.81
CA ASP A 252 -1.04 11.11 9.86
C ASP A 252 -2.44 11.59 9.45
N ILE A 253 -2.69 11.57 8.14
CA ILE A 253 -3.90 12.13 7.57
C ILE A 253 -4.95 11.05 7.43
N ASN A 254 -6.14 11.34 7.94
CA ASN A 254 -7.32 10.56 7.61
C ASN A 254 -7.79 10.99 6.20
N ASN A 255 -8.05 10.00 5.35
CA ASN A 255 -8.56 10.17 3.99
C ASN A 255 -7.73 11.10 3.08
N VAL A 256 -6.48 10.71 2.77
CA VAL A 256 -5.62 11.43 1.81
C VAL A 256 -6.27 11.53 0.41
N TRP A 257 -7.15 10.58 0.06
CA TRP A 257 -7.80 10.52 -1.25
C TRP A 257 -8.64 11.76 -1.56
N GLU A 258 -9.45 12.24 -0.62
CA GLU A 258 -10.28 13.44 -0.79
C GLU A 258 -9.45 14.72 -1.01
N ARG A 259 -8.22 14.76 -0.49
CA ARG A 259 -7.31 15.88 -0.74
C ARG A 259 -6.76 15.89 -2.17
N LEU A 260 -6.58 14.70 -2.75
CA LEU A 260 -6.13 14.55 -4.13
C LEU A 260 -7.28 14.79 -5.11
N PHE A 261 -8.44 14.21 -4.83
CA PHE A 261 -9.63 14.22 -5.69
C PHE A 261 -10.87 14.78 -4.96
N PRO A 262 -10.90 16.09 -4.66
CA PRO A 262 -11.95 16.69 -3.83
C PRO A 262 -13.35 16.68 -4.46
N SER A 263 -13.46 16.51 -5.78
CA SER A 263 -14.76 16.43 -6.48
C SER A 263 -15.43 15.06 -6.37
N GLN A 264 -14.81 14.10 -5.68
CA GLN A 264 -15.34 12.75 -5.47
C GLN A 264 -15.68 12.46 -4.00
N ALA A 265 -15.52 13.46 -3.13
CA ALA A 265 -15.94 13.42 -1.72
C ALA A 265 -17.46 13.62 -1.60
#